data_AF-A0A9W9YRY6-F1
#
_entry.id   AF-A0A9W9YRY6-F1
#
_cell.length_a   1.000
_cell.length_b   1.000
_cell.length_c   1.000
_cell.angle_alpha   90.00
_cell.angle_beta   90.00
_cell.angle_gamma   90.00
#
_symmetry.space_group_name_H-M   'P 1'
#
loop_
_entity.id
_entity.type
_entity.pdbx_description
1 polymer ?
#
loop_
_entity_poly.entity_id
_entity_poly.type
_entity_poly.pdbx_seq_one_letter_code
_entity_poly.pdbx_strand_id
1 'polypeptide(L)'
;MFQDIVWSAKSCTLKTFVDNFTLPQLVKVEDGFYSEDDAKTLSAEQILTLHVTKRTDKVLVKAAEGTQYFIPLACPSKVEILPRICDDRYYSVEDIVDASISGDFKFHSCHS
;
A
#
# COMPACT_ATOMS: atom_id res chain seq x y z
N MET A 1 -15.90 11.14 25.58
CA MET A 1 -16.38 10.22 24.53
C MET A 1 -15.30 9.15 24.30
N PHE A 2 -15.08 8.26 25.27
CA PHE A 2 -14.12 7.12 25.22
C PHE A 2 -14.55 6.00 26.19
N GLN A 3 -15.84 5.93 26.54
CA GLN A 3 -16.33 5.07 27.62
C GLN A 3 -16.34 3.56 27.27
N ASP A 4 -16.20 3.23 25.99
CA ASP A 4 -16.25 1.84 25.50
C ASP A 4 -14.88 1.26 25.11
N ILE A 5 -13.78 1.95 25.39
CA ILE A 5 -12.45 1.39 25.11
C ILE A 5 -12.04 0.46 26.25
N VAL A 6 -12.04 -0.85 25.96
CA VAL A 6 -11.50 -1.87 26.85
C VAL A 6 -9.98 -1.90 26.70
N TRP A 7 -9.26 -1.32 27.66
CA TRP A 7 -7.80 -1.34 27.69
C TRP A 7 -7.28 -2.71 28.16
N SER A 8 -6.14 -3.13 27.60
CA SER A 8 -5.45 -4.33 28.10
C SER A 8 -4.88 -4.07 29.49
N ALA A 9 -4.90 -5.09 30.35
CA ALA A 9 -4.23 -5.04 31.66
C ALA A 9 -2.69 -5.15 31.58
N LYS A 10 -2.14 -5.33 30.38
CA LYS A 10 -0.69 -5.45 30.16
C LYS A 10 -0.09 -4.08 29.85
N SER A 11 0.82 -3.64 30.71
CA SER A 11 1.71 -2.52 30.43
C SER A 11 2.96 -3.03 29.71
N CYS A 12 3.44 -2.24 28.76
CA CYS A 12 4.66 -2.56 28.02
C CYS A 12 5.38 -1.28 27.60
N THR A 13 6.72 -1.36 27.53
CA THR A 13 7.52 -0.24 27.04
C THR A 13 7.28 -0.02 25.54
N LEU A 14 7.50 1.21 25.06
CA LEU A 14 7.36 1.53 23.64
C LEU A 14 8.19 0.59 22.74
N LYS A 15 9.40 0.23 23.19
CA LYS A 15 10.27 -0.70 22.47
C LYS A 15 9.62 -2.07 22.31
N THR A 16 9.17 -2.66 23.41
CA THR A 16 8.46 -3.95 23.42
C THR A 16 7.16 -3.87 22.63
N PHE A 17 6.47 -2.72 22.65
CA PHE A 17 5.23 -2.54 21.92
C PHE A 17 5.43 -2.60 20.40
N VAL A 18 6.44 -1.88 19.88
CA VAL A 18 6.76 -1.85 18.44
C VAL A 18 7.16 -3.24 17.92
N ASP A 19 7.83 -4.05 18.73
CA ASP A 19 8.28 -5.39 18.33
C ASP A 19 7.15 -6.44 18.34
N ASN A 20 6.17 -6.29 19.24
CA ASN A 20 5.13 -7.31 19.46
C ASN A 20 3.77 -6.99 18.82
N PHE A 21 3.49 -5.72 18.51
CA PHE A 21 2.19 -5.29 18.00
C PHE A 21 2.29 -4.69 16.59
N THR A 22 1.28 -4.98 15.77
CA THR A 22 1.16 -4.40 14.43
C THR A 22 0.60 -3.00 14.51
N LEU A 23 1.33 -2.03 13.96
CA LEU A 23 0.93 -0.61 13.91
C LEU A 23 0.16 -0.30 12.60
N PRO A 24 -0.78 0.68 12.60
CA PRO A 24 -1.07 1.62 13.68
C PRO A 24 -2.00 1.06 14.77
N GLN A 25 -1.78 1.48 16.02
CA GLN A 25 -2.62 1.09 17.17
C GLN A 25 -2.86 2.24 18.14
N LEU A 26 -4.04 2.22 18.77
CA LEU A 26 -4.44 3.14 19.83
C LEU A 26 -3.88 2.66 21.17
N VAL A 27 -3.20 3.55 21.91
CA VAL A 27 -2.59 3.28 23.21
C VAL A 27 -2.95 4.35 24.22
N LYS A 28 -2.95 4.00 25.51
CA LYS A 28 -3.05 4.93 26.63
C LYS A 28 -1.72 4.96 27.35
N VAL A 29 -1.20 6.16 27.60
CA VAL A 29 -0.01 6.37 28.43
C VAL A 29 -0.38 6.07 29.88
N GLU A 30 0.30 5.11 30.50
CA GLU A 30 0.11 4.77 31.91
C GLU A 30 0.90 5.76 32.76
N ASP A 31 2.23 5.71 32.69
CA ASP A 31 3.12 6.66 33.33
C ASP A 31 3.59 7.72 32.33
N GLY A 32 3.36 8.98 32.68
CA GLY A 32 3.82 10.12 31.88
C GLY A 32 5.34 10.20 31.79
N PHE A 33 5.84 10.82 30.73
CA PHE A 33 7.26 11.08 30.50
C PHE A 33 7.46 12.57 30.26
N TYR A 34 8.24 13.24 31.12
CA TYR A 34 8.57 14.65 30.96
C TYR A 34 9.95 14.81 30.33
N SER A 35 10.01 15.60 29.27
CA SER A 35 11.23 15.97 28.54
C SER A 35 11.39 17.48 28.55
N GLU A 36 12.62 17.97 28.40
CA GLU A 36 12.91 19.41 28.23
C GLU A 36 12.27 20.01 26.97
N ASP A 37 12.02 19.14 25.99
CA ASP A 37 11.27 19.44 24.77
C ASP A 37 9.81 19.01 24.95
N ASP A 38 8.89 19.97 24.99
CA ASP A 38 7.45 19.76 25.13
C ASP A 38 6.89 18.79 24.08
N ALA A 39 7.46 18.78 22.87
CA ALA A 39 7.01 17.87 21.81
C ALA A 39 7.34 16.40 22.11
N LYS A 40 8.22 16.14 23.08
CA LYS A 40 8.61 14.80 23.54
C LYS A 40 8.01 14.45 24.90
N THR A 41 7.22 15.34 25.49
CA THR A 41 6.54 15.11 26.75
C THR A 41 5.24 14.33 26.50
N LEU A 42 5.03 13.28 27.28
CA LEU A 42 3.82 12.45 27.28
C LEU A 42 3.14 12.59 28.63
N SER A 43 1.90 13.06 28.63
CA SER A 43 1.13 13.17 29.88
C SER A 43 0.60 11.81 30.30
N ALA A 44 0.55 11.57 31.61
CA ALA A 44 -0.16 10.41 32.14
C ALA A 44 -1.62 10.41 31.65
N GLU A 45 -2.15 9.23 31.37
CA GLU A 45 -3.49 8.99 30.83
C GLU A 45 -3.78 9.51 29.41
N GLN A 46 -2.78 10.05 28.72
CA GLN A 46 -2.95 10.52 27.35
C GLN A 46 -3.24 9.35 26.39
N ILE A 47 -4.24 9.51 25.53
CA ILE A 47 -4.58 8.52 24.50
C ILE A 47 -3.96 8.96 23.17
N LEU A 48 -3.19 8.08 22.54
CA LEU A 48 -2.43 8.35 21.33
C LEU A 48 -2.58 7.21 20.32
N THR A 49 -2.46 7.53 19.03
CA THR A 49 -2.33 6.52 17.98
C THR A 49 -0.88 6.42 17.56
N LEU A 50 -0.26 5.27 17.82
CA LEU A 50 1.11 5.01 17.37
C LEU A 50 1.08 4.62 15.90
N HIS A 51 1.86 5.32 15.10
CA HIS A 51 2.11 5.00 13.70
C HIS A 51 3.54 4.49 13.53
N VAL A 52 3.76 3.63 12.54
CA VAL A 52 5.11 3.20 12.16
C VAL A 52 5.51 3.87 10.86
N THR A 53 6.67 4.51 10.88
CA THR A 53 7.32 4.96 9.66
C THR A 53 8.24 3.85 9.18
N LYS A 54 7.87 3.19 8.08
CA LYS A 54 8.71 2.15 7.45
C LYS A 54 9.43 2.72 6.24
N ARG A 55 10.75 2.52 6.19
CA ARG A 55 11.51 2.73 4.95
C ARG A 55 10.99 1.73 3.92
N THR A 56 10.46 2.23 2.82
CA THR A 56 9.87 1.41 1.76
C THR A 56 10.54 1.81 0.46
N ASP A 57 11.11 0.83 -0.22
CA ASP A 57 11.67 1.03 -1.55
C ASP A 57 10.53 1.25 -2.56
N LYS A 58 10.72 2.22 -3.45
CA LYS A 58 9.70 2.65 -4.41
C LYS A 58 10.29 2.66 -5.82
N VAL A 59 9.45 2.32 -6.79
CA VAL A 59 9.74 2.51 -8.21
C VAL A 59 9.27 3.90 -8.61
N LEU A 60 10.15 4.65 -9.28
CA LEU A 60 9.79 5.91 -9.93
C LEU A 60 9.22 5.59 -11.32
N VAL A 61 7.97 5.94 -11.54
CA VAL A 61 7.30 5.87 -12.84
C VAL A 61 7.17 7.29 -13.39
N LYS A 62 7.60 7.49 -14.63
CA LYS A 62 7.36 8.73 -15.37
C LYS A 62 6.23 8.49 -16.36
N ALA A 63 5.11 9.16 -16.16
CA ALA A 63 4.05 9.20 -17.16
C ALA A 63 4.48 10.07 -18.34
N ALA A 64 3.91 9.84 -19.52
CA ALA A 64 4.31 10.62 -20.70
C ALA A 64 3.77 12.06 -20.69
N GLU A 65 2.82 12.41 -19.80
CA GLU A 65 2.53 13.82 -19.49
C GLU A 65 3.60 14.49 -18.60
N GLY A 66 4.70 13.79 -18.28
CA GLY A 66 5.81 14.30 -17.46
C GLY A 66 5.60 14.16 -15.95
N THR A 67 4.41 13.75 -15.52
CA THR A 67 4.10 13.49 -14.11
C THR A 67 4.89 12.30 -13.58
N GLN A 68 5.43 12.45 -12.38
CA GLN A 68 6.20 11.41 -11.69
C GLN A 68 5.35 10.77 -10.59
N TYR A 69 5.32 9.44 -10.58
CA TYR A 69 4.63 8.63 -9.58
C TYR A 69 5.63 7.74 -8.86
N PHE A 70 5.45 7.59 -7.55
CA PHE A 70 6.25 6.68 -6.73
C PHE A 70 5.39 5.52 -6.27
N ILE A 71 5.68 4.32 -6.78
CA ILE A 71 4.91 3.11 -6.46
C ILE A 71 5.72 2.28 -5.46
N PRO A 72 5.19 1.97 -4.27
CA PRO A 72 5.85 1.08 -3.31
C PRO A 72 6.06 -0.33 -3.90
N LEU A 73 7.26 -0.89 -3.75
CA LEU A 73 7.56 -2.27 -4.21
C LEU A 73 6.77 -3.33 -3.43
N ALA A 74 6.48 -3.05 -2.15
CA ALA A 74 5.71 -3.92 -1.28
C ALA A 74 4.19 -3.69 -1.37
N CYS A 75 3.69 -3.09 -2.46
CA CYS A 75 2.26 -2.92 -2.63
C CYS A 75 1.62 -4.30 -2.84
N PRO A 76 0.60 -4.70 -2.05
CA PRO A 76 -0.10 -5.97 -2.27
C PRO A 76 -0.90 -5.99 -3.58
N SER A 77 -1.06 -4.83 -4.23
CA SER A 77 -1.75 -4.68 -5.50
C SER A 77 -0.80 -4.96 -6.67
N LYS A 78 -1.25 -5.79 -7.61
CA LYS A 78 -0.54 -6.06 -8.87
C LYS A 78 -0.51 -4.78 -9.70
N VAL A 79 0.68 -4.35 -10.10
CA VAL A 79 0.87 -3.21 -11.02
C VAL A 79 1.18 -3.78 -12.39
N GLU A 80 0.30 -3.52 -13.36
CA GLU A 80 0.50 -3.88 -14.76
C GLU A 80 0.76 -2.61 -15.58
N ILE A 81 1.86 -2.62 -16.34
CA ILE A 81 2.15 -1.56 -17.31
C ILE A 81 1.42 -1.95 -18.59
N LEU A 82 0.29 -1.30 -18.84
CA LEU A 82 -0.44 -1.48 -20.09
C LEU A 82 0.15 -0.57 -21.18
N PRO A 83 0.39 -1.08 -22.40
CA PRO A 83 0.70 -0.24 -23.55
C PRO A 83 -0.40 0.81 -23.73
N ARG A 84 -0.01 2.07 -24.02
CA ARG A 84 -0.96 3.18 -24.24
C ARG A 84 -1.89 2.97 -25.44
N ILE A 85 -1.57 2.01 -26.29
CA ILE A 85 -2.37 1.62 -27.44
C ILE A 85 -2.63 0.12 -27.28
N CYS A 86 -3.82 -0.20 -26.80
CA CYS A 86 -4.39 -1.54 -26.90
C CYS A 86 -5.70 -1.35 -27.66
N ASP A 87 -5.57 -0.93 -28.92
CA ASP A 87 -6.71 -0.90 -29.87
C ASP A 87 -7.17 -2.33 -30.21
N ASP A 88 -6.39 -3.35 -29.86
CA ASP A 88 -6.74 -4.78 -29.98
C ASP A 88 -7.58 -5.30 -28.80
N ARG A 89 -8.58 -4.52 -28.35
CA ARG A 89 -9.63 -5.05 -27.49
C ARG A 89 -10.76 -5.58 -28.35
N TYR A 90 -10.65 -6.85 -28.72
CA TYR A 90 -11.71 -7.62 -29.34
C TYR A 90 -12.64 -8.15 -28.24
N TYR A 91 -13.88 -7.67 -28.19
CA TYR A 91 -14.89 -8.05 -27.19
C TYR A 91 -15.73 -9.24 -27.67
N SER A 92 -15.62 -9.59 -28.95
CA SER A 92 -16.27 -10.75 -29.55
C SER A 92 -15.34 -11.46 -30.56
N VAL A 93 -15.69 -12.70 -30.90
CA VAL A 93 -14.98 -13.45 -31.96
C VAL A 93 -15.20 -12.79 -33.33
N GLU A 94 -16.31 -12.07 -33.52
CA GLU A 94 -16.62 -11.34 -34.75
C GLU A 94 -15.68 -10.14 -34.94
N ASP A 95 -15.29 -9.47 -33.84
CA ASP A 95 -14.36 -8.33 -33.89
C ASP A 95 -12.96 -8.75 -34.39
N ILE A 96 -12.57 -10.02 -34.11
CA ILE A 96 -11.31 -10.62 -34.60
C ILE A 96 -11.40 -10.86 -36.11
N VAL A 97 -12.56 -11.25 -36.62
CA VAL A 97 -12.77 -11.53 -38.05
C VAL A 97 -12.65 -10.25 -38.87
N ASP A 98 -13.23 -9.14 -38.41
CA ASP A 98 -13.13 -7.84 -39.09
C ASP A 98 -11.70 -7.29 -39.12
N ALA A 99 -10.91 -7.48 -38.05
CA ALA A 99 -9.48 -7.15 -38.06
C ALA A 99 -8.65 -8.09 -38.95
N SER A 100 -9.06 -9.35 -39.08
CA SER A 100 -8.35 -10.36 -39.88
C SER A 100 -8.44 -10.17 -41.40
N ILE A 101 -9.35 -9.31 -41.88
CA ILE A 101 -9.44 -8.98 -43.32
C ILE A 101 -8.27 -8.05 -43.74
N SER A 102 -7.60 -7.41 -42.78
CA SER A 102 -6.40 -6.61 -43.01
C SER A 102 -5.11 -7.40 -42.75
N GLY A 103 -4.85 -8.41 -43.59
CA GLY A 103 -3.50 -8.88 -43.92
C GLY A 103 -2.76 -9.74 -42.88
N ASP A 104 -2.72 -11.04 -43.19
CA ASP A 104 -1.66 -12.03 -42.86
C ASP A 104 -1.38 -12.40 -41.39
N PHE A 105 -2.15 -13.36 -40.86
CA PHE A 105 -1.69 -14.21 -39.75
C PHE A 105 -1.38 -15.63 -40.24
N LYS A 106 -0.14 -16.09 -40.01
CA LYS A 106 0.28 -17.47 -40.24
C LYS A 106 0.21 -18.27 -38.95
N PHE A 107 -0.63 -19.30 -38.92
CA PHE A 107 -0.69 -20.26 -37.82
C PHE A 107 0.22 -21.46 -38.10
N HIS A 108 0.98 -21.91 -37.11
CA HIS A 108 1.61 -23.23 -37.12
C HIS A 108 0.78 -24.16 -36.24
N SER A 109 0.37 -25.31 -36.79
CA SER A 109 -0.30 -26.36 -36.05
C SER A 109 0.73 -27.21 -35.29
N CYS A 110 0.47 -27.50 -34.02
CA CYS A 110 1.13 -28.60 -33.32
C CYS A 110 0.37 -29.88 -33.67
N HIS A 111 1.04 -30.77 -34.40
CA HIS A 111 0.58 -32.15 -34.57
C HIS A 111 1.00 -32.95 -33.34
N SER A 112 0.03 -33.59 -32.69
CA SER A 112 0.31 -34.76 -31.84
C SER A 112 0.48 -36.01 -32.69
#